data_AF-A0A920NCW6-F1
#
_entry.id   AF-A0A920NCW6-F1
#
_cell.length_a   1.000
_cell.length_b   1.000
_cell.length_c   1.000
_cell.angle_alpha   90.00
_cell.angle_beta   90.00
_cell.angle_gamma   90.00
#
_symmetry.space_group_name_H-M   'P 1'
#
loop_
_entity.id
_entity.type
_entity.pdbx_description
1 polymer ?
#
loop_
_entity_poly.entity_id
_entity_poly.type
_entity_poly.pdbx_seq_one_letter_code
_entity_poly.pdbx_strand_id
1 'polypeptide(L)' 'MKSRNLIAIDAMGGDEGPVAAIAGASVAKERFPESKFMVFGDESVCRPWWLNTSSYLVTVILSIPVSK' A
#
# COMPACT_ATOMS: atom_id res chain seq x y z
N MET A 1 23.16 9.91 7.14
CA MET A 1 21.73 10.22 6.91
C MET A 1 21.06 8.96 6.37
N LYS A 2 20.08 8.38 7.09
CA LYS A 2 19.29 7.26 6.55
C LYS A 2 18.35 7.81 5.48
N SER A 3 18.44 7.31 4.26
CA SER A 3 17.48 7.65 3.21
C SER A 3 16.11 7.07 3.58
N ARG A 4 15.09 7.93 3.64
CA ARG A 4 13.70 7.50 3.83
C ARG A 4 13.22 6.95 2.50
N ASN A 5 13.30 5.64 2.32
CA ASN A 5 12.88 4.98 1.10
C ASN A 5 11.34 4.95 1.06
N LEU A 6 10.76 5.61 0.05
CA LEU A 6 9.34 5.53 -0.28
C LEU A 6 9.15 4.51 -1.40
N ILE A 7 8.29 3.53 -1.19
CA ILE A 7 8.02 2.45 -2.13
C ILE A 7 6.57 2.58 -2.61
N ALA A 8 6.40 2.72 -3.93
CA ALA A 8 5.10 2.65 -4.58
C ALA A 8 4.69 1.18 -4.77
N ILE A 9 3.44 0.84 -4.45
CA ILE A 9 2.86 -0.51 -4.58
C ILE A 9 1.59 -0.40 -5.41
N ASP A 10 1.48 -1.19 -6.48
CA ASP A 10 0.21 -1.47 -7.13
C ASP A 10 -0.53 -2.56 -6.35
N ALA A 11 -1.63 -2.18 -5.69
CA ALA A 11 -2.44 -3.11 -4.92
C ALA A 11 -3.45 -3.88 -5.77
N MET A 12 -3.68 -3.51 -7.03
CA MET A 12 -4.69 -4.18 -7.85
C MET A 12 -4.11 -5.31 -8.71
N GLY A 13 -2.79 -5.46 -8.72
CA GLY A 13 -2.10 -6.52 -9.47
C GLY A 13 -2.08 -7.88 -8.77
N GLY A 14 -2.20 -8.95 -9.56
CA GLY A 14 -2.09 -10.34 -9.11
C GLY A 14 -3.40 -10.96 -8.62
N ASP A 15 -3.39 -12.28 -8.43
CA ASP A 15 -4.60 -13.07 -8.13
C ASP A 15 -5.22 -12.73 -6.76
N GLU A 16 -4.39 -12.41 -5.77
CA GLU A 16 -4.82 -12.00 -4.43
C GLU A 16 -4.92 -10.48 -4.26
N GLY A 17 -4.59 -9.72 -5.31
CA GLY A 17 -4.69 -8.26 -5.41
C GLY A 17 -4.37 -7.50 -4.11
N PRO A 18 -5.32 -6.70 -3.58
CA PRO A 18 -5.03 -5.77 -2.49
C PRO A 18 -4.74 -6.47 -1.17
N VAL A 19 -5.21 -7.71 -0.98
CA VAL A 19 -4.97 -8.48 0.25
C VAL A 19 -3.49 -8.78 0.39
N ALA A 20 -2.89 -9.36 -0.65
CA ALA A 20 -1.49 -9.76 -0.64
C ALA A 20 -0.56 -8.54 -0.60
N ALA A 21 -0.86 -7.51 -1.39
CA ALA A 21 -0.06 -6.29 -1.44
C ALA A 21 -0.02 -5.56 -0.09
N ILE A 22 -1.16 -5.41 0.58
CA ILE A 22 -1.26 -4.71 1.87
C ILE A 22 -0.65 -5.56 3.00
N ALA A 23 -0.87 -6.87 3.01
CA ALA A 23 -0.26 -7.77 3.99
C ALA A 23 1.28 -7.77 3.89
N GLY A 24 1.81 -7.85 2.66
CA GLY A 24 3.25 -7.79 2.41
C GLY A 24 3.86 -6.46 2.87
N ALA A 25 3.19 -5.33 2.59
CA ALA A 25 3.61 -4.02 3.08
C ALA A 25 3.62 -3.93 4.61
N SER A 26 2.65 -4.55 5.29
CA SER A 26 2.61 -4.63 6.76
C SER A 26 3.82 -5.37 7.32
N VAL A 27 4.11 -6.57 6.80
CA VAL A 27 5.28 -7.37 7.24
C VAL A 27 6.58 -6.62 6.95
N ALA A 28 6.69 -5.94 5.81
CA ALA A 28 7.87 -5.16 5.47
C ALA A 28 8.07 -3.97 6.43
N LYS A 29 6.98 -3.32 6.87
CA LYS A 29 7.04 -2.22 7.84
C LYS A 29 7.51 -2.68 9.22
N GLU A 30 7.06 -3.85 9.69
CA GLU A 30 7.53 -4.44 10.95
C GLU A 30 9.04 -4.67 10.93
N ARG A 31 9.57 -5.17 9.81
CA ARG A 31 11.02 -5.43 9.63
C ARG A 31 11.82 -4.16 9.39
N PHE A 32 11.23 -3.17 8.73
CA PHE A 32 11.85 -1.91 8.35
C PHE A 32 10.98 -0.72 8.78
N PRO A 33 10.97 -0.34 10.07
CA PRO A 33 10.08 0.70 10.60
C PRO A 33 10.24 2.08 9.94
N GLU A 34 11.41 2.36 9.36
CA GLU A 34 11.70 3.62 8.65
C GLU A 34 11.15 3.67 7.22
N SER A 35 10.73 2.52 6.66
CA SER A 35 10.18 2.44 5.31
C SER A 35 8.84 3.16 5.22
N LYS A 36 8.56 3.73 4.05
CA LYS A 36 7.26 4.32 3.72
C LYS A 36 6.70 3.65 2.49
N PHE A 37 5.38 3.48 2.47
CA PHE A 37 4.67 2.86 1.37
C PHE A 37 3.64 3.84 0.83
N MET A 38 3.45 3.82 -0.48
CA MET A 38 2.38 4.51 -1.19
C MET A 38 1.67 3.48 -2.03
N VAL A 39 0.39 3.25 -1.75
CA VAL A 39 -0.39 2.16 -2.33
C VAL A 39 -1.35 2.76 -3.35
N PHE A 40 -1.30 2.25 -4.57
CA PHE A 40 -2.17 2.63 -5.67
C PHE A 40 -3.20 1.53 -5.89
N GLY A 41 -4.47 1.92 -5.94
CA GLY A 41 -5.57 0.99 -6.17
C GLY A 41 -6.92 1.62 -5.93
N ASP A 42 -7.97 0.84 -6.16
CA ASP A 42 -9.33 1.26 -5.84
C ASP A 42 -9.47 1.37 -4.31
N GLU A 43 -9.74 2.59 -3.84
CA GLU A 43 -9.85 2.88 -2.42
C GLU A 43 -10.95 2.06 -1.74
N SER A 44 -12.08 1.82 -2.42
CA SER A 44 -13.19 1.06 -1.86
C SER A 44 -12.83 -0.41 -1.61
N VAL A 45 -11.90 -0.95 -2.41
CA VAL A 45 -11.40 -2.32 -2.29
C VAL A 45 -10.20 -2.41 -1.34
N CYS A 46 -9.32 -1.40 -1.33
CA CYS A 46 -8.11 -1.39 -0.52
C CYS A 46 -8.35 -1.01 0.95
N ARG A 47 -9.26 -0.07 1.21
CA ARG A 47 -9.51 0.50 2.54
C ARG A 47 -9.91 -0.53 3.63
N PRO A 48 -10.71 -1.58 3.35
CA PRO A 48 -11.06 -2.59 4.37
C PRO A 48 -9.84 -3.31 4.97
N TRP A 49 -8.79 -3.52 4.17
CA TRP A 49 -7.57 -4.23 4.60
C TRP A 49 -6.64 -3.35 5.47
N TRP A 50 -6.98 -2.07 5.64
CA TRP A 50 -6.20 -1.07 6.37
C TRP A 50 -6.44 -1.06 7.89
N LEU A 51 -7.65 -1.44 8.31
CA LEU A 51 -8.19 -1.12 9.64
C LEU A 51 -7.54 -1.88 10.80
N ASN A 52 -6.64 -2.81 10.54
CA ASN A 52 -5.89 -3.54 11.57
C ASN A 52 -4.46 -3.02 11.79
N THR A 53 -4.01 -1.99 11.06
CA THR A 53 -2.60 -1.63 11.03
C THR A 53 -2.39 -0.18 11.44
N SER A 54 -2.29 0.04 12.75
CA SER A 54 -2.13 1.35 13.38
C SER A 54 -0.70 1.89 13.20
N SER A 55 -0.42 2.55 12.07
CA SER A 55 0.65 3.57 11.84
C SER A 55 1.19 3.55 10.41
N TYR A 56 0.38 4.00 9.44
CA TYR A 56 0.87 4.12 8.08
C TYR A 56 0.36 5.42 7.45
N LEU A 57 1.28 6.25 6.97
CA LEU A 57 1.00 7.24 5.94
C LEU A 57 1.12 6.51 4.60
N VAL A 58 0.03 5.85 4.19
CA VAL A 58 -0.17 5.46 2.80
C VAL A 58 -1.12 6.47 2.20
N THR A 59 -0.60 7.26 1.28
CA THR A 59 -1.44 8.08 0.42
C THR A 59 -1.97 7.17 -0.67
N VAL A 60 -3.27 6.84 -0.63
CA VAL A 60 -3.96 6.28 -1.79
C VAL A 60 -4.16 7.45 -2.76
N ILE A 61 -3.37 7.49 -3.83
CA ILE A 61 -3.59 8.49 -4.89
C ILE A 61 -4.47 7.83 -5.95
N LEU A 62 -5.71 8.30 -5.95
CA LEU A 62 -6.71 8.43 -7.02
C LEU A 62 -6.86 7.26 -7.99
N SER A 63 -8.13 6.86 -8.18
CA SER A 63 -8.60 6.23 -9.41
C SER A 63 -7.81 6.76 -10.61
N ILE A 64 -6.88 5.96 -11.13
CA ILE A 64 -6.32 6.23 -12.44
C ILE A 64 -7.54 6.08 -13.35
N PRO A 65 -8.03 7.15 -14.02
CA PRO A 65 -9.05 6.96 -15.02
C PRO A 65 -8.42 6.07 -16.07
N VAL A 66 -8.82 4.80 -16.09
CA VAL A 66 -8.49 3.89 -17.19
C VAL A 66 -9.38 4.37 -18.34
N SER A 67 -8.99 5.47 -18.99
CA SER A 67 -9.52 5.77 -20.31
C SER A 67 -9.12 4.58 -21.18
N LYS A 68 -10.13 3.83 -21.63
CA LYS A 68 -9.95 2.83 -22.70
C LYS A 68 -9.20 3.42 -23.87
#